data_AF-A0A836QMG7-F1
#
_entry.id   AF-A0A836QMG7-F1
#
_cell.length_a   1.000
_cell.length_b   1.000
_cell.length_c   1.000
_cell.angle_alpha   90.00
_cell.angle_beta   90.00
_cell.angle_gamma   90.00
#
_symmetry.space_group_name_H-M   'P 1'
#
loop_
_entity.id
_entity.type
_entity.pdbx_description
1 polymer ?
#
loop_
_entity_poly.entity_id
_entity_poly.type
_entity_poly.pdbx_seq_one_letter_code
_entity_poly.pdbx_strand_id
1 'polypeptide(L)'
;MASKVQLGRRERVVATILCAFVSAVPHAGDAQDRYPVDWPAVATESMEYFLALLRTDTSNPPGNETEAARYLQRILQQEGIEAELFALDPTRANLVARLRGNGSKRPILVMAHTDVVGAQRENWSVDPFGAVVRDGYIYGRGSLDDKDNVTAGLMLMLLLER
;
A
#
# COMPACT_ATOMS: atom_id res chain seq x y z
N MET A 1 -16.99 89.97 -26.65
CA MET A 1 -17.42 90.62 -25.41
C MET A 1 -17.12 89.70 -24.23
N ALA A 2 -16.41 90.23 -23.23
CA ALA A 2 -16.23 89.77 -21.85
C ALA A 2 -15.68 88.35 -21.56
N SER A 3 -14.39 88.34 -21.24
CA SER A 3 -13.67 87.45 -20.31
C SER A 3 -14.42 87.19 -18.98
N LYS A 4 -14.28 85.99 -18.41
CA LYS A 4 -13.67 85.78 -17.08
C LYS A 4 -13.42 84.29 -16.76
N VAL A 5 -12.17 84.05 -16.37
CA VAL A 5 -11.63 82.84 -15.73
C VAL A 5 -12.09 82.79 -14.26
N GLN A 6 -12.42 81.62 -13.71
CA GLN A 6 -11.82 81.14 -12.46
C GLN A 6 -12.19 79.70 -12.06
N LEU A 7 -11.11 78.99 -11.69
CA LEU A 7 -10.94 77.75 -10.96
C LEU A 7 -12.02 77.40 -9.92
N GLY A 8 -12.30 76.10 -9.80
CA GLY A 8 -12.87 75.56 -8.58
C GLY A 8 -12.98 74.04 -8.53
N ARG A 9 -11.98 73.41 -7.90
CA ARG A 9 -12.18 72.30 -6.94
C ARG A 9 -12.64 70.95 -7.52
N ARG A 10 -11.67 70.09 -7.84
CA ARG A 10 -11.35 68.89 -7.05
C ARG A 10 -12.56 67.96 -6.82
N GLU A 11 -12.70 66.95 -7.66
CA GLU A 11 -13.02 65.60 -7.15
C GLU A 11 -12.10 64.59 -7.84
N ARG A 12 -11.29 63.95 -7.00
CA ARG A 12 -10.29 62.96 -7.36
C ARG A 12 -11.03 61.67 -7.64
N VAL A 13 -11.14 61.25 -8.89
CA VAL A 13 -11.41 59.84 -9.18
C VAL A 13 -10.08 59.12 -8.98
N VAL A 14 -9.83 58.70 -7.75
CA VAL A 14 -8.77 57.73 -7.44
C VAL A 14 -9.25 56.41 -8.04
N ALA A 15 -8.78 56.11 -9.25
CA ALA A 15 -8.90 54.78 -9.82
C ALA A 15 -8.02 53.85 -8.98
N THR A 16 -8.61 53.15 -8.03
CA THR A 16 -7.97 52.06 -7.30
C THR A 16 -7.73 50.92 -8.29
N ILE A 17 -6.52 50.84 -8.83
CA ILE A 17 -6.02 49.65 -9.51
C ILE A 17 -5.88 48.57 -8.43
N LEU A 18 -6.85 47.66 -8.37
CA LEU A 18 -6.75 46.46 -7.55
C LEU A 18 -5.81 45.50 -8.29
N CYS A 19 -4.50 45.59 -8.01
CA CYS A 19 -3.55 44.55 -8.37
C CYS A 19 -3.90 43.28 -7.58
N ALA A 20 -4.74 42.43 -8.17
CA ALA A 20 -4.91 41.06 -7.70
C ALA A 20 -3.60 40.30 -7.99
N PHE A 21 -2.65 40.38 -7.07
CA PHE A 21 -1.60 39.37 -6.97
C PHE A 21 -2.28 38.08 -6.54
N VAL A 22 -2.70 37.28 -7.51
CA VAL A 22 -2.91 35.84 -7.28
C VAL A 22 -1.51 35.29 -7.04
N SER A 23 -1.09 35.26 -5.79
CA SER A 23 0.02 34.42 -5.37
C SER A 23 -0.40 33.00 -5.69
N ALA A 24 0.08 32.47 -6.81
CA ALA A 24 0.13 31.04 -7.02
C ALA A 24 0.99 30.49 -5.89
N VAL A 25 0.35 30.08 -4.79
CA VAL A 25 1.01 29.28 -3.76
C VAL A 25 1.41 28.02 -4.50
N PRO A 26 2.71 27.74 -4.70
CA PRO A 26 3.10 26.44 -5.23
C PRO A 26 2.50 25.43 -4.26
N HIS A 27 1.57 24.60 -4.74
CA HIS A 27 1.22 23.41 -4.01
C HIS A 27 2.55 22.67 -3.83
N ALA A 28 3.04 22.64 -2.59
CA ALA A 28 4.07 21.69 -2.24
C ALA A 28 3.45 20.34 -2.62
N GLY A 29 3.96 19.71 -3.69
CA GLY A 29 3.47 18.41 -4.11
C GLY A 29 3.42 17.51 -2.89
N ASP A 30 2.30 16.81 -2.72
CA ASP A 30 2.15 15.88 -1.61
C ASP A 30 3.31 14.87 -1.68
N ALA A 31 3.75 14.32 -0.56
CA ALA A 31 4.85 13.35 -0.57
C ALA A 31 4.56 12.14 -1.51
N GLN A 32 3.29 11.90 -1.83
CA GLN A 32 2.80 10.94 -2.83
C GLN A 32 3.08 11.35 -4.28
N ASP A 33 3.20 12.63 -4.61
CA ASP A 33 3.51 13.10 -5.97
C ASP A 33 4.96 12.81 -6.38
N ARG A 34 5.80 12.43 -5.42
CA ARG A 34 7.23 12.18 -5.64
C ARG A 34 7.51 10.84 -6.32
N TYR A 35 6.59 9.89 -6.23
CA TYR A 35 6.71 8.56 -6.83
C TYR A 35 5.37 8.18 -7.47
N PRO A 36 5.21 8.30 -8.81
CA PRO A 36 3.97 7.92 -9.46
C PRO A 36 3.78 6.40 -9.33
N VAL A 37 2.79 5.98 -8.55
CA VAL A 37 2.41 4.57 -8.40
C VAL A 37 1.24 4.26 -9.33
N ASP A 38 1.39 3.24 -10.18
CA ASP A 38 0.30 2.68 -10.98
C ASP A 38 -0.59 1.81 -10.10
N TRP A 39 -1.54 2.44 -9.41
CA TRP A 39 -2.45 1.75 -8.49
C TRP A 39 -3.27 0.63 -9.14
N PRO A 40 -3.80 0.77 -10.38
CA PRO A 40 -4.42 -0.35 -11.08
C PRO A 40 -3.50 -1.57 -11.27
N ALA A 41 -2.24 -1.36 -11.67
CA ALA A 41 -1.27 -2.44 -11.80
C ALA A 41 -0.95 -3.09 -10.44
N VAL A 42 -0.70 -2.26 -9.42
CA VAL A 42 -0.46 -2.71 -8.04
C VAL A 42 -1.64 -3.50 -7.50
N ALA A 43 -2.88 -3.07 -7.74
CA ALA A 43 -4.07 -3.79 -7.30
C ALA A 43 -4.18 -5.17 -7.96
N THR A 44 -3.83 -5.28 -9.24
CA THR A 44 -3.82 -6.55 -9.97
C THR A 44 -2.78 -7.49 -9.39
N GLU A 45 -1.54 -7.03 -9.24
CA GLU A 45 -0.43 -7.81 -8.66
C GLU A 45 -0.72 -8.22 -7.21
N SER A 46 -1.23 -7.30 -6.39
CA SER A 46 -1.62 -7.59 -5.00
C SER A 46 -2.66 -8.70 -4.94
N MET A 47 -3.65 -8.67 -5.84
CA MET A 47 -4.70 -9.68 -5.88
C MET A 47 -4.15 -11.04 -6.27
N GLU A 48 -3.21 -11.11 -7.20
CA GLU A 48 -2.55 -12.36 -7.59
C GLU A 48 -1.84 -13.02 -6.40
N TYR A 49 -1.03 -12.25 -5.66
CA TYR A 49 -0.32 -12.75 -4.48
C TYR A 49 -1.28 -13.11 -3.34
N PHE A 50 -2.28 -12.28 -3.09
CA PHE A 50 -3.27 -12.53 -2.02
C PHE A 50 -4.04 -13.82 -2.27
N LEU A 51 -4.59 -14.01 -3.47
CA LEU A 51 -5.33 -15.22 -3.81
C LEU A 51 -4.44 -16.46 -3.79
N ALA A 52 -3.17 -16.36 -4.17
CA ALA A 52 -2.22 -17.46 -4.04
C ALA A 52 -1.97 -17.84 -2.56
N LEU A 53 -1.79 -16.85 -1.68
CA LEU A 53 -1.65 -17.09 -0.24
C LEU A 53 -2.89 -17.74 0.36
N LEU A 54 -4.10 -17.30 -0.02
CA LEU A 54 -5.35 -17.88 0.45
C LEU A 54 -5.53 -19.35 0.01
N ARG A 55 -4.96 -19.73 -1.14
CA ARG A 55 -4.99 -21.12 -1.62
C ARG A 55 -4.02 -22.04 -0.89
N THR A 56 -3.01 -21.50 -0.23
CA THR A 56 -2.08 -22.28 0.58
C THR A 56 -2.72 -22.59 1.94
N ASP A 57 -3.17 -23.83 2.14
CA ASP A 57 -3.67 -24.29 3.44
C ASP A 57 -2.52 -24.33 4.46
N THR A 58 -2.56 -23.36 5.37
CA THR A 58 -1.64 -23.17 6.50
C THR A 58 -2.36 -23.35 7.83
N SER A 59 -3.43 -24.16 7.84
CA SER A 59 -4.22 -24.43 9.05
C SER A 59 -3.36 -25.03 10.15
N ASN A 60 -3.39 -24.42 11.32
CA ASN A 60 -2.70 -24.92 12.51
C ASN A 60 -3.72 -25.37 13.58
N PRO A 61 -3.70 -26.65 14.01
CA PRO A 61 -2.85 -27.76 13.54
C PRO A 61 -3.22 -28.31 12.14
N PRO A 62 -2.30 -28.97 11.40
CA PRO A 62 -0.91 -29.28 11.79
C PRO A 62 0.11 -28.14 11.53
N GLY A 63 -0.26 -27.11 10.78
CA GLY A 63 0.66 -26.12 10.21
C GLY A 63 1.05 -26.48 8.76
N ASN A 64 1.69 -25.55 8.06
CA ASN A 64 2.27 -25.69 6.71
C ASN A 64 2.92 -24.36 6.25
N GLU A 65 3.28 -23.49 7.21
CA GLU A 65 3.65 -22.10 6.98
C GLU A 65 4.92 -21.97 6.13
N THR A 66 5.77 -23.01 6.11
CA THR A 66 6.95 -23.06 5.23
C THR A 66 6.58 -22.92 3.75
N GLU A 67 5.45 -23.45 3.29
CA GLU A 67 5.04 -23.31 1.89
C GLU A 67 4.68 -21.86 1.54
N ALA A 68 3.93 -21.18 2.41
CA ALA A 68 3.63 -19.76 2.27
C ALA A 68 4.92 -18.91 2.36
N ALA A 69 5.80 -19.22 3.30
CA ALA A 69 7.07 -18.52 3.49
C ALA A 69 7.99 -18.67 2.27
N ARG A 70 8.10 -19.88 1.67
CA ARG A 70 8.86 -20.12 0.43
C ARG A 70 8.25 -19.42 -0.77
N TYR A 71 6.92 -19.35 -0.85
CA TYR A 71 6.24 -18.60 -1.90
C TYR A 71 6.63 -17.12 -1.87
N LEU A 72 6.50 -16.48 -0.71
CA LEU A 72 6.90 -15.09 -0.49
C LEU A 72 8.41 -14.87 -0.73
N GLN A 73 9.25 -15.78 -0.24
CA GLN A 73 10.70 -15.71 -0.42
C GLN A 73 11.08 -15.65 -1.90
N ARG A 74 10.45 -16.47 -2.76
CA ARG A 74 10.74 -16.47 -4.21
C ARG A 74 10.42 -15.13 -4.85
N ILE A 75 9.28 -14.53 -4.51
CA ILE A 75 8.87 -13.22 -5.04
C ILE A 75 9.88 -12.14 -4.65
N LEU A 76 10.23 -12.08 -3.36
CA LEU A 76 11.20 -11.12 -2.86
C LEU A 76 12.58 -11.29 -3.52
N GLN A 77 13.05 -12.52 -3.68
CA GLN A 77 14.33 -12.81 -4.33
C GLN A 77 14.35 -12.45 -5.82
N GLN A 78 13.21 -12.55 -6.52
CA GLN A 78 13.09 -12.11 -7.91
C GLN A 78 13.29 -10.60 -8.07
N GLU A 79 12.96 -9.83 -7.03
CA GLU A 79 13.14 -8.37 -6.95
C GLU A 79 14.48 -7.97 -6.31
N GLY A 80 15.37 -8.95 -6.04
CA GLY A 80 16.68 -8.69 -5.44
C GLY A 80 16.66 -8.43 -3.92
N ILE A 81 15.52 -8.65 -3.26
CA ILE A 81 15.37 -8.41 -1.82
C ILE A 81 15.90 -9.61 -1.02
N GLU A 82 16.81 -9.35 -0.08
CA GLU A 82 17.35 -10.33 0.85
C GLU A 82 16.22 -10.91 1.74
N ALA A 83 16.04 -12.23 1.71
CA ALA A 83 14.97 -12.93 2.41
C ALA A 83 15.42 -14.33 2.88
N GLU A 84 15.29 -14.57 4.19
CA GLU A 84 15.77 -15.77 4.88
C GLU A 84 14.63 -16.49 5.62
N LEU A 85 14.73 -17.82 5.71
CA LEU A 85 13.77 -18.66 6.42
C LEU A 85 14.35 -19.15 7.75
N PHE A 86 13.58 -18.99 8.83
CA PHE A 86 13.94 -19.44 10.18
C PHE A 86 12.89 -20.42 10.71
N ALA A 87 13.29 -21.65 10.97
CA ALA A 87 12.37 -22.73 11.32
C ALA A 87 12.83 -23.46 12.59
N LEU A 88 11.95 -23.57 13.58
CA LEU A 88 12.09 -24.54 14.67
C LEU A 88 11.49 -25.89 14.26
N ASP A 89 10.28 -25.85 13.70
CA ASP A 89 9.67 -26.96 12.98
C ASP A 89 9.90 -26.77 11.47
N PRO A 90 10.46 -27.75 10.74
CA PRO A 90 10.73 -27.62 9.30
C PRO A 90 9.51 -27.25 8.44
N THR A 91 8.30 -27.54 8.91
CA THR A 91 7.04 -27.26 8.21
C THR A 91 6.44 -25.90 8.56
N ARG A 92 7.02 -25.19 9.54
CA ARG A 92 6.49 -23.93 10.09
C ARG A 92 7.52 -22.79 10.11
N ALA A 93 8.20 -22.57 8.98
CA ALA A 93 9.23 -21.54 8.87
C ALA A 93 8.65 -20.11 8.93
N ASN A 94 9.35 -19.23 9.63
CA ASN A 94 9.18 -17.78 9.55
C ASN A 94 10.02 -17.22 8.39
N LEU A 95 9.52 -16.20 7.72
CA LEU A 95 10.26 -15.44 6.71
C LEU A 95 10.71 -14.09 7.31
N VAL A 96 11.98 -13.77 7.16
CA VAL A 96 12.52 -12.44 7.49
C VAL A 96 13.14 -11.86 6.22
N ALA A 97 12.66 -10.70 5.80
CA ALA A 97 13.20 -9.97 4.67
C ALA A 97 13.67 -8.58 5.10
N ARG A 98 14.64 -8.01 4.37
CA ARG A 98 15.25 -6.73 4.75
C ARG A 98 15.57 -5.85 3.54
N LEU A 99 14.97 -4.67 3.53
CA LEU A 99 15.47 -3.51 2.78
C LEU A 99 16.43 -2.71 3.64
N ARG A 100 17.65 -2.47 3.14
CA ARG A 100 18.69 -1.74 3.88
C ARG A 100 18.61 -0.25 3.58
N GLY A 101 18.19 0.53 4.57
CA GLY A 101 18.34 1.99 4.52
C GLY A 101 19.78 2.44 4.75
N ASN A 102 20.03 3.75 4.66
CA ASN A 102 21.35 4.36 4.87
C ASN A 102 21.80 4.43 6.35
N GLY A 103 21.06 3.82 7.28
CA GLY A 103 21.39 3.80 8.72
C GLY A 103 21.14 5.11 9.48
N SER A 104 20.63 6.17 8.84
CA SER A 104 20.42 7.48 9.49
C SER A 104 19.18 7.54 10.42
N LYS A 105 18.28 6.56 10.33
CA LYS A 105 17.02 6.50 11.09
C LYS A 105 16.84 5.13 11.74
N ARG A 106 15.96 5.08 12.74
CA ARG A 106 15.54 3.81 13.37
C ARG A 106 14.86 2.90 12.34
N PRO A 107 15.08 1.58 12.40
CA PRO A 107 14.40 0.63 11.53
C PRO A 107 12.90 0.58 11.86
N ILE A 108 12.11 0.18 10.86
CA ILE A 108 10.70 -0.15 11.01
C ILE A 108 10.58 -1.66 10.84
N LEU A 109 9.84 -2.31 11.73
CA LEU A 109 9.47 -3.71 11.61
C LEU A 109 8.02 -3.79 11.16
N VAL A 110 7.79 -4.43 10.01
CA VAL A 110 6.47 -4.79 9.52
C VAL A 110 6.30 -6.28 9.79
N MET A 111 5.18 -6.65 10.40
CA MET A 111 4.95 -8.01 10.88
C MET A 111 3.50 -8.41 10.58
N ALA A 112 3.33 -9.67 10.19
CA ALA A 112 2.08 -10.35 9.90
C ALA A 112 2.30 -11.86 10.10
N HIS A 113 1.24 -12.65 10.11
CA HIS A 113 1.36 -14.11 10.22
C HIS A 113 0.67 -14.86 9.06
N THR A 114 1.21 -16.03 8.73
CA THR A 114 0.75 -16.85 7.60
C THR A 114 -0.10 -18.03 8.03
N ASP A 115 -0.08 -18.42 9.29
CA ASP A 115 -0.93 -19.48 9.83
C ASP A 115 -2.37 -19.03 9.96
N VAL A 116 -3.27 -20.00 9.90
CA VAL A 116 -4.70 -19.74 10.03
C VAL A 116 -5.32 -20.79 10.94
N VAL A 117 -6.46 -20.46 11.55
CA VAL A 117 -7.25 -21.46 12.26
C VAL A 117 -7.92 -22.42 11.27
N GLY A 118 -8.18 -23.65 11.72
CA GLY A 118 -8.89 -24.65 10.93
C GLY A 118 -10.26 -24.18 10.42
N ALA A 119 -10.70 -24.76 9.31
CA ALA A 119 -12.01 -24.49 8.71
C ALA A 119 -12.86 -25.77 8.66
N GLN A 120 -14.09 -25.68 9.18
CA GLN A 120 -15.10 -26.74 9.06
C GLN A 120 -15.78 -26.62 7.70
N ARG A 121 -15.30 -27.37 6.69
CA ARG A 121 -15.70 -27.22 5.28
C ARG A 121 -17.22 -27.29 5.08
N GLU A 122 -17.92 -28.05 5.91
CA GLU A 122 -19.37 -28.24 5.87
C GLU A 122 -20.15 -26.95 6.18
N ASN A 123 -19.54 -26.01 6.91
CA ASN A 123 -20.14 -24.72 7.25
C ASN A 123 -19.78 -23.62 6.25
N TRP A 124 -19.01 -23.93 5.20
CA TRP A 124 -18.64 -22.96 4.17
C TRP A 124 -19.50 -23.13 2.91
N SER A 125 -19.86 -22.00 2.30
CA SER A 125 -20.59 -21.99 1.02
C SER A 125 -19.70 -22.23 -0.22
N VAL A 126 -18.38 -22.26 -0.02
CA VAL A 126 -17.32 -22.50 -1.00
C VAL A 126 -16.15 -23.20 -0.30
N ASP A 127 -15.18 -23.73 -1.04
CA ASP A 127 -13.95 -24.24 -0.41
C ASP A 127 -13.22 -23.11 0.35
N PRO A 128 -12.95 -23.25 1.67
CA PRO A 128 -12.21 -22.26 2.44
C PRO A 128 -10.82 -21.94 1.88
N PHE A 129 -10.20 -22.84 1.11
CA PHE A 129 -8.90 -22.62 0.47
C PHE A 129 -9.01 -22.49 -1.05
N GLY A 130 -10.22 -22.27 -1.59
CA GLY A 130 -10.43 -22.02 -3.01
C GLY A 130 -10.09 -20.59 -3.46
N ALA A 131 -10.05 -19.64 -2.52
CA ALA A 131 -9.90 -18.20 -2.77
C ALA A 131 -10.92 -17.69 -3.81
N VAL A 132 -12.21 -17.92 -3.54
CA VAL A 132 -13.30 -17.60 -4.47
C VAL A 132 -13.61 -16.11 -4.43
N VAL A 133 -13.59 -15.46 -5.60
CA VAL A 133 -14.05 -14.07 -5.78
C VAL A 133 -15.48 -14.10 -6.29
N ARG A 134 -16.41 -13.51 -5.54
CA ARG A 134 -17.83 -13.47 -5.90
C ARG A 134 -18.50 -12.23 -5.33
N ASP A 135 -19.26 -11.53 -6.16
CA ASP A 135 -20.06 -10.34 -5.79
C ASP A 135 -19.26 -9.22 -5.10
N GLY A 136 -18.00 -9.03 -5.51
CA GLY A 136 -17.11 -8.02 -4.91
C GLY A 136 -16.45 -8.45 -3.61
N TYR A 137 -16.66 -9.69 -3.16
CA TYR A 137 -16.05 -10.27 -1.97
C TYR A 137 -15.08 -11.40 -2.32
N ILE A 138 -14.10 -11.59 -1.44
CA ILE A 138 -13.16 -12.71 -1.48
C ILE A 138 -13.50 -13.63 -0.33
N TYR A 139 -13.78 -14.89 -0.65
CA TYR A 139 -14.07 -15.93 0.31
C TYR A 139 -12.84 -16.85 0.41
N GLY A 140 -12.17 -16.81 1.56
CA GLY A 140 -11.08 -17.72 1.87
C GLY A 140 -10.68 -17.63 3.34
N ARG A 141 -10.30 -18.77 3.94
CA ARG A 141 -9.70 -18.80 5.27
C ARG A 141 -8.36 -18.07 5.20
N GLY A 142 -8.24 -17.02 6.01
CA GLY A 142 -7.06 -16.15 6.03
C GLY A 142 -7.29 -14.78 5.42
N SER A 143 -8.45 -14.53 4.80
CA SER A 143 -8.70 -13.29 4.04
C SER A 143 -8.82 -12.02 4.88
N LEU A 144 -9.04 -12.14 6.18
CA LEU A 144 -9.06 -11.03 7.14
C LEU A 144 -8.05 -11.23 8.29
N ASP A 145 -7.45 -12.42 8.37
CA ASP A 145 -6.64 -12.86 9.51
C ASP A 145 -5.71 -14.00 9.05
N ASP A 146 -4.50 -13.71 8.58
CA ASP A 146 -3.88 -12.38 8.46
C ASP A 146 -3.16 -12.19 7.10
N LYS A 147 -3.62 -12.95 6.09
CA LYS A 147 -2.94 -13.01 4.78
C LYS A 147 -3.08 -11.73 3.97
N ASP A 148 -4.04 -10.88 4.32
CA ASP A 148 -4.19 -9.53 3.78
C ASP A 148 -3.03 -8.64 4.26
N ASN A 149 -2.69 -8.65 5.55
CA ASN A 149 -1.53 -7.93 6.08
C ASN A 149 -0.21 -8.52 5.59
N VAL A 150 -0.12 -9.83 5.40
CA VAL A 150 1.04 -10.46 4.74
C VAL A 150 1.22 -9.91 3.32
N THR A 151 0.14 -9.83 2.56
CA THR A 151 0.18 -9.30 1.18
C THR A 151 0.54 -7.82 1.17
N ALA A 152 -0.06 -7.01 2.05
CA ALA A 152 0.27 -5.59 2.19
C ALA A 152 1.75 -5.38 2.55
N GLY A 153 2.30 -6.20 3.46
CA GLY A 153 3.72 -6.17 3.81
C GLY A 153 4.64 -6.55 2.65
N LEU A 154 4.26 -7.56 1.85
CA LEU A 154 4.97 -7.90 0.61
C LEU A 154 4.96 -6.72 -0.36
N MET A 155 3.79 -6.18 -0.69
CA MET A 155 3.66 -5.10 -1.66
C MET A 155 4.37 -3.82 -1.22
N LEU A 156 4.35 -3.51 0.08
CA LEU A 156 5.14 -2.42 0.64
C LEU A 156 6.63 -2.59 0.34
N MET A 157 7.18 -3.80 0.51
CA MET A 157 8.58 -4.09 0.22
C MET A 157 8.88 -3.93 -1.28
N LEU A 158 8.02 -4.48 -2.15
CA LEU A 158 8.23 -4.39 -3.60
C LEU A 158 8.19 -2.95 -4.10
N LEU A 159 7.23 -2.15 -3.62
CA LEU A 159 7.09 -0.75 -4.01
C LEU A 159 8.19 0.17 -3.46
N LEU A 160 8.89 -0.24 -2.41
CA LEU A 160 10.03 0.51 -1.88
C LEU A 160 11.35 0.18 -2.60
N GLU A 161 11.46 -1.01 -3.20
CA GLU A 161 12.64 -1.44 -3.94
C GLU A 161 12.62 -0.95 -5.40
N ARG A 162 11.43 -0.90 -6.03
CA ARG A 162 11.22 -0.42 -7.41
C ARG A 162 11.28 1.10 -7.52
#